data_AF-A0A8J8KKW7-F1
#
_entry.id   AF-A0A8J8KKW7-F1
#
_cell.length_a   1.000
_cell.length_b   1.000
_cell.length_c   1.000
_cell.angle_alpha   90.00
_cell.angle_beta   90.00
_cell.angle_gamma   90.00
#
_symmetry.space_group_name_H-M   'P 1'
#
loop_
_entity.id
_entity.type
_entity.pdbx_description
1 polymer ?
#
loop_
_entity_poly.entity_id
_entity_poly.type
_entity_poly.pdbx_seq_one_letter_code
_entity_poly.pdbx_strand_id
1 'polypeptide(L)'
;VFSNVSNFRTTADEIAYDRQVLDALGGPASLGAVIDTSRNGAGAPADGEWCDPSGRKLGRAPTLATGEARIDAYLWVKLPGESDGCKGRPGTFTASYAYDLAR
;
A
#
# COMPACT_ATOMS: atom_id res chain seq x y z
N VAL A 1 -8.68 10.80 -0.87
CA VAL A 1 -8.48 9.95 0.32
C VAL A 1 -7.16 9.19 0.20
N PHE A 2 -6.65 8.63 1.29
CA PHE A 2 -5.45 7.77 1.28
C PHE A 2 -5.83 6.39 1.80
N SER A 3 -5.34 5.34 1.15
CA SER A 3 -5.65 3.94 1.47
C SER A 3 -4.39 3.07 1.48
N ASN A 4 -4.54 1.86 2.02
CA ASN A 4 -3.48 0.85 2.16
C ASN A 4 -2.19 1.27 2.90
N VAL A 5 -2.14 2.45 3.54
CA VAL A 5 -0.91 2.98 4.14
C VAL A 5 -0.31 1.99 5.14
N SER A 6 0.94 1.58 4.90
CA SER A 6 1.65 0.54 5.67
C SER A 6 1.01 -0.86 5.65
N ASN A 7 0.05 -1.13 4.77
CA ASN A 7 -0.59 -2.44 4.63
C ASN A 7 -0.17 -3.14 3.32
N PHE A 8 -0.89 -4.20 2.96
CA PHE A 8 -0.48 -5.16 1.94
C PHE A 8 -1.63 -5.53 0.98
N ARG A 9 -2.82 -4.93 1.11
CA ARG A 9 -3.97 -5.25 0.23
C ARG A 9 -3.61 -5.02 -1.23
N THR A 10 -4.14 -5.87 -2.12
CA THR A 10 -3.82 -5.77 -3.54
C THR A 10 -4.30 -4.44 -4.09
N THR A 11 -3.59 -3.89 -5.07
CA THR A 11 -3.98 -2.62 -5.69
C THR A 11 -5.39 -2.68 -6.28
N ALA A 12 -5.82 -3.83 -6.81
CA ALA A 12 -7.16 -4.02 -7.34
C ALA A 12 -8.24 -3.89 -6.26
N ASP A 13 -8.02 -4.51 -5.09
CA ASP A 13 -8.95 -4.41 -3.96
C ASP A 13 -9.05 -2.97 -3.45
N GLU A 14 -7.92 -2.26 -3.35
CA GLU A 14 -7.88 -0.88 -2.88
C GLU A 14 -8.54 0.09 -3.87
N ILE A 15 -8.39 -0.12 -5.20
CA ILE A 15 -9.12 0.66 -6.21
C ILE A 15 -10.64 0.51 -6.02
N ALA A 16 -11.11 -0.72 -5.79
CA ALA A 16 -12.53 -0.98 -5.57
C ALA A 16 -13.03 -0.32 -4.28
N TYR A 17 -12.27 -0.46 -3.20
CA TYR A 17 -12.57 0.15 -1.90
C TYR A 17 -12.61 1.68 -1.98
N ASP A 18 -11.59 2.30 -2.57
CA ASP A 18 -11.49 3.75 -2.68
C ASP A 18 -12.64 4.33 -3.50
N ARG A 19 -13.07 3.65 -4.56
CA ARG A 19 -14.24 4.08 -5.34
C ARG A 19 -15.51 4.08 -4.48
N GLN A 20 -15.73 3.04 -3.66
CA GLN A 20 -16.88 2.98 -2.76
C GLN A 20 -16.82 4.10 -1.71
N VAL A 21 -15.64 4.37 -1.14
CA VAL A 21 -15.44 5.46 -0.17
C VAL A 21 -15.72 6.81 -0.81
N LEU A 22 -15.18 7.07 -2.00
CA LEU A 22 -15.38 8.32 -2.72
C LEU A 22 -16.87 8.54 -3.08
N ASP A 23 -17.58 7.48 -3.49
CA ASP A 23 -19.03 7.57 -3.75
C ASP A 23 -19.81 7.87 -2.46
N ALA A 24 -19.47 7.22 -1.35
CA ALA A 24 -20.14 7.43 -0.07
C ALA A 24 -19.89 8.82 0.54
N LEU A 25 -18.71 9.42 0.29
CA LEU A 25 -18.37 10.75 0.78
C LEU A 25 -19.18 11.86 0.12
N GLY A 26 -19.77 11.64 -1.06
CA GLY A 26 -20.56 12.64 -1.78
C GLY A 26 -19.78 13.92 -2.14
N GLY A 27 -18.45 13.82 -2.20
CA GLY A 27 -17.57 14.95 -2.52
C GLY A 27 -17.61 15.36 -4.00
N PRO A 28 -16.89 16.42 -4.40
CA PRO A 28 -16.79 16.82 -5.80
C PRO A 28 -16.16 15.71 -6.65
N ALA A 29 -16.48 15.66 -7.95
CA ALA A 29 -15.93 14.67 -8.87
C ALA A 29 -14.40 14.73 -9.01
N SER A 30 -13.77 15.84 -8.59
CA SER A 30 -12.32 16.01 -8.51
C SER A 30 -11.68 15.38 -7.27
N LEU A 31 -12.47 14.87 -6.32
CA LEU A 31 -11.94 14.14 -5.18
C LEU A 31 -11.51 12.73 -5.64
N GLY A 32 -10.21 12.46 -5.58
CA GLY A 32 -9.63 11.15 -5.89
C GLY A 32 -8.96 10.49 -4.71
N ALA A 33 -8.27 9.38 -4.98
CA ALA A 33 -7.57 8.57 -4.00
C ALA A 33 -6.10 8.34 -4.36
N VAL A 34 -5.28 8.17 -3.33
CA VAL A 34 -3.89 7.75 -3.43
C VAL A 34 -3.75 6.43 -2.68
N ILE A 35 -3.19 5.42 -3.34
CA ILE A 35 -3.01 4.08 -2.79
C ILE A 35 -1.54 3.87 -2.43
N ASP A 36 -1.26 3.44 -1.21
CA ASP A 36 0.06 2.94 -0.84
C ASP A 36 0.31 1.58 -1.51
N THR A 37 1.35 1.53 -2.33
CA THR A 37 1.81 0.36 -3.10
C THR A 37 3.21 -0.08 -2.69
N SER A 38 3.69 0.40 -1.54
CA SER A 38 5.04 0.12 -1.03
C SER A 38 5.35 -1.36 -0.91
N ARG A 39 4.43 -2.17 -0.37
CA ARG A 39 4.70 -3.57 0.00
C ARG A 39 3.62 -4.55 -0.43
N ASN A 40 2.73 -4.16 -1.34
CA ASN A 40 1.55 -4.96 -1.69
C ASN A 40 1.70 -5.87 -2.92
N GLY A 41 2.91 -6.06 -3.44
CA GLY A 41 3.14 -6.83 -4.69
C GLY A 41 2.77 -8.31 -4.62
N ALA A 42 2.68 -8.87 -3.40
CA ALA A 42 2.22 -10.24 -3.15
C ALA A 42 0.86 -10.31 -2.42
N GLY A 43 0.14 -9.18 -2.37
CA GLY A 43 -1.11 -9.07 -1.62
C GLY A 43 -0.93 -9.18 -0.10
N ALA A 44 -2.06 -9.22 0.61
CA ALA A 44 -2.08 -9.39 2.06
C ALA A 44 -1.98 -10.89 2.43
N PRO A 45 -1.41 -11.23 3.59
CA PRO A 45 -1.47 -12.59 4.10
C PRO A 45 -2.93 -12.96 4.44
N ALA A 46 -3.28 -14.23 4.29
CA ALA A 46 -4.67 -14.71 4.39
C ALA A 46 -5.26 -14.58 5.81
N ASP A 47 -4.40 -14.61 6.83
CA ASP A 47 -4.74 -14.44 8.24
C ASP A 47 -4.84 -12.95 8.66
N GLY A 48 -4.54 -12.02 7.76
CA GLY A 48 -4.59 -10.59 8.05
C GLY A 48 -3.42 -10.06 8.87
N GLU A 49 -2.31 -10.81 9.01
CA GLU A 49 -1.10 -10.31 9.66
C GLU A 49 -0.63 -9.00 9.02
N TRP A 50 -0.51 -7.95 9.83
CA TRP A 50 -0.11 -6.62 9.39
C TRP A 50 1.32 -6.27 9.81
N CYS A 51 1.87 -6.95 10.82
CA CYS A 51 3.13 -6.56 11.44
C CYS A 51 4.30 -7.33 10.84
N ASP A 52 4.97 -6.74 9.86
CA ASP A 52 6.12 -7.32 9.17
C ASP A 52 5.92 -8.76 8.59
N PRO A 53 4.76 -9.10 7.98
CA PRO A 53 4.51 -10.45 7.48
C PRO A 53 5.57 -10.91 6.49
N SER A 54 5.86 -12.21 6.52
CA SER A 54 6.82 -12.81 5.59
C SER A 54 6.25 -12.99 4.17
N GLY A 55 7.14 -13.13 3.19
CA GLY A 55 6.75 -13.41 1.80
C GLY A 55 6.05 -12.26 1.06
N ARG A 56 6.03 -11.05 1.64
CA ARG A 56 5.54 -9.86 0.94
C ARG A 56 6.54 -9.37 -0.10
N LYS A 57 6.09 -8.51 -1.01
CA LYS A 57 6.89 -7.98 -2.12
C LYS A 57 6.63 -6.50 -2.31
N LEU A 58 7.64 -5.78 -2.81
CA LEU A 58 7.44 -4.43 -3.33
C LEU A 58 6.26 -4.43 -4.31
N GLY A 59 5.37 -3.45 -4.17
CA GLY A 59 4.31 -3.24 -5.15
C GLY A 59 4.79 -2.36 -6.30
N ARG A 60 3.81 -1.81 -7.04
CA ARG A 60 4.08 -0.90 -8.17
C ARG A 60 4.90 0.30 -7.69
N ALA A 61 5.93 0.69 -8.45
CA ALA A 61 6.71 1.88 -8.14
C ALA A 61 5.85 3.16 -8.19
N PRO A 62 6.20 4.21 -7.42
CA PRO A 62 5.39 5.43 -7.35
C PRO A 62 5.15 6.05 -8.73
N THR A 63 3.90 6.40 -9.04
CA THR A 63 3.51 7.01 -10.31
C THR A 63 2.16 7.73 -10.24
N LEU A 64 2.01 8.79 -11.03
CA LEU A 64 0.74 9.47 -11.28
C LEU A 64 0.01 8.88 -12.50
N ALA A 65 0.68 8.06 -13.31
CA ALA A 65 0.10 7.42 -14.49
C ALA A 65 -0.62 6.12 -14.11
N THR A 66 -1.69 6.25 -13.33
CA THR A 66 -2.43 5.09 -12.80
C THR A 66 -3.22 4.37 -13.90
N GLY A 67 -3.81 5.14 -14.83
CA GLY A 67 -4.75 4.64 -15.82
C GLY A 67 -6.15 4.38 -15.26
N GLU A 68 -6.38 4.76 -13.99
CA GLU A 68 -7.60 4.41 -13.25
C GLU A 68 -8.38 5.67 -12.87
N ALA A 69 -9.65 5.71 -13.27
CA ALA A 69 -10.53 6.81 -12.89
C ALA A 69 -10.65 6.93 -11.37
N ARG A 70 -10.50 8.16 -10.87
CA ARG A 70 -10.51 8.58 -9.45
C ARG A 70 -9.36 8.04 -8.60
N ILE A 71 -8.30 7.50 -9.21
CA ILE A 71 -7.08 7.10 -8.52
C ILE A 71 -5.94 7.99 -9.02
N ASP A 72 -5.56 8.95 -8.19
CA ASP A 72 -4.66 10.04 -8.54
C ASP A 72 -3.20 9.59 -8.57
N ALA A 73 -2.83 8.64 -7.69
CA ALA A 73 -1.46 8.14 -7.63
C ALA A 73 -1.36 6.76 -6.98
N TYR A 74 -0.33 6.03 -7.39
CA TYR A 74 0.28 4.99 -6.56
C TYR A 74 1.51 5.60 -5.92
N LEU A 75 1.62 5.55 -4.59
CA LEU A 75 2.79 6.04 -3.87
C LEU A 75 3.34 4.94 -2.97
N TRP A 76 4.61 5.07 -2.60
CA TRP A 76 5.17 4.33 -1.48
C TRP A 76 5.09 5.27 -0.28
N VAL A 77 3.98 5.17 0.46
CA VAL A 77 3.76 6.02 1.64
C VAL A 77 4.56 5.45 2.81
N LYS A 78 4.43 4.14 3.06
CA LYS A 78 5.38 3.40 3.89
C LYS A 78 6.69 3.19 3.13
N LEU A 79 7.82 3.31 3.84
CA LEU A 79 9.15 3.04 3.30
C LEU A 79 9.46 1.53 3.40
N PRO A 80 9.66 0.82 2.27
CA PRO A 80 10.01 -0.59 2.30
C PRO A 80 11.34 -0.85 3.04
N GLY A 81 11.34 -1.84 3.93
CA GLY A 81 12.48 -2.17 4.78
C GLY A 81 12.44 -1.55 6.17
N GLU A 82 11.55 -0.59 6.43
CA GLU A 82 11.27 -0.15 7.80
C GLU A 82 10.29 -1.08 8.51
N SER A 83 10.65 -1.50 9.73
CA SER A 83 9.83 -2.35 10.59
C SER A 83 8.48 -1.70 10.92
N ASP A 84 7.45 -2.53 11.01
CA ASP A 84 6.14 -2.20 11.58
C ASP A 84 6.12 -2.40 13.11
N GLY A 85 7.05 -3.19 13.64
CA GLY A 85 7.23 -3.42 15.08
C GLY A 85 7.65 -4.84 15.46
N CYS A 86 7.55 -5.81 14.53
CA CYS A 86 7.74 -7.23 14.81
C CYS A 86 9.12 -7.74 14.36
N LYS A 87 9.79 -7.01 13.45
CA LYS A 87 11.19 -7.27 13.06
C LYS A 87 12.19 -6.25 13.64
N GLY A 88 11.73 -5.36 14.51
CA GLY A 88 12.52 -4.30 15.13
C GLY A 88 11.64 -3.14 15.58
N ARG A 89 12.23 -2.08 16.15
CA ARG A 89 11.48 -0.89 16.55
C ARG A 89 10.76 -0.27 15.32
N PRO A 90 9.47 0.11 15.42
CA PRO A 90 8.74 0.72 14.31
C PRO A 90 9.52 1.87 13.66
N GLY A 91 9.56 1.88 12.33
CA GLY A 91 10.30 2.88 11.54
C GLY A 91 11.81 2.63 11.42
N THR A 92 12.35 1.57 12.04
CA THR A 92 13.78 1.25 11.88
C THR A 92 14.01 0.47 10.60
N PHE A 93 14.91 0.96 9.75
CA PHE A 93 15.31 0.28 8.53
C PHE A 93 16.18 -0.95 8.82
N THR A 94 15.86 -2.07 8.17
CA THR A 94 16.70 -3.28 8.18
C THR A 94 16.93 -3.74 6.75
N ALA A 95 18.22 -3.83 6.35
CA ALA A 95 18.60 -4.16 4.98
C ALA A 95 18.10 -5.54 4.52
N SER A 96 18.08 -6.55 5.40
CA SER A 96 17.56 -7.87 5.07
C SER A 96 16.06 -7.85 4.75
N TYR A 97 15.27 -7.08 5.50
CA TYR A 97 13.84 -6.95 5.21
C TYR A 97 13.60 -6.20 3.89
N ALA A 98 14.34 -5.12 3.64
CA ALA A 98 14.28 -4.42 2.36
C ALA A 98 14.61 -5.36 1.18
N TYR A 99 15.66 -6.17 1.33
CA TYR A 99 16.08 -7.16 0.34
C TYR A 99 15.00 -8.24 0.10
N ASP A 100 14.37 -8.75 1.16
CA ASP A 100 13.30 -9.75 1.06
C ASP A 100 12.06 -9.24 0.30
N LEU A 101 11.74 -7.96 0.44
CA LEU A 101 10.66 -7.32 -0.31
C LEU A 101 11.00 -7.17 -1.80
N ALA A 102 12.28 -6.98 -2.14
CA ALA A 102 12.73 -6.69 -3.50
C ALA A 102 13.03 -7.93 -4.36
N ARG A 103 13.31 -9.09 -3.73
CA ARG A 103 13.63 -10.35 -4.44
C ARG A 103 12.44 -11.02 -5.09
#